data_AF-A0A962GWG8-F1
#
_entry.id   AF-A0A962GWG8-F1
#
_cell.length_a   1.000
_cell.length_b   1.000
_cell.length_c   1.000
_cell.angle_alpha   90.00
_cell.angle_beta   90.00
_cell.angle_gamma   90.00
#
_symmetry.space_group_name_H-M   'P 1'
#
loop_
_entity.id
_entity.type
_entity.pdbx_description
1 polymer ?
#
loop_
_entity_poly.entity_id
_entity_poly.type
_entity_poly.pdbx_seq_one_letter_code
_entity_poly.pdbx_strand_id
1 'polypeptide(L)'
;GIAVLAVSTLATVGLVFYQHFVKNKTGSLAITADAMHYKTDVLVNVVVAGAVAGTAMTGLRWLDPLVGGAVALYLVSGAWGIAMHSLDVLLDKEIPEVDRRRIRDIAKAHPEVLGFHDLRTRFSGSGYIVQFHLELDAGTSLHETHEILDQVEAEIWKVFPDCEIIIHPDPLGFAERRDNFEKPAAILASSGG
;
A
#
# COMPACT_ATOMS: atom_id res chain seq x y z
N GLY A 1 -37.32 -8.23 -19.01
CA GLY A 1 -36.65 -6.95 -18.71
C GLY A 1 -36.74 -6.63 -17.23
N ILE A 2 -37.83 -5.99 -16.80
CA ILE A 2 -38.00 -5.48 -15.43
C ILE A 2 -37.95 -6.58 -14.35
N ALA A 3 -38.57 -7.74 -14.58
CA ALA A 3 -38.53 -8.86 -13.63
C ALA A 3 -37.12 -9.44 -13.43
N VAL A 4 -36.30 -9.47 -14.50
CA VAL A 4 -34.91 -9.97 -14.44
C VAL A 4 -34.03 -8.97 -13.67
N LEU A 5 -34.22 -7.66 -13.93
CA LEU A 5 -33.55 -6.61 -13.17
C LEU A 5 -33.91 -6.65 -11.68
N ALA A 6 -35.20 -6.76 -11.35
CA ALA A 6 -35.66 -6.81 -9.97
C ALA A 6 -35.10 -8.03 -9.20
N VAL A 7 -35.09 -9.21 -9.82
CA VAL A 7 -34.53 -10.43 -9.21
C VAL A 7 -33.01 -10.31 -9.04
N SER A 8 -32.32 -9.78 -10.05
CA SER A 8 -30.87 -9.55 -9.98
C SER A 8 -30.49 -8.58 -8.87
N THR A 9 -31.20 -7.44 -8.74
CA THR A 9 -30.95 -6.45 -7.68
C THR A 9 -31.18 -7.03 -6.29
N LEU A 10 -32.25 -7.79 -6.09
CA LEU A 10 -32.55 -8.43 -4.80
C LEU A 10 -31.48 -9.46 -4.41
N ALA A 11 -31.00 -10.26 -5.37
CA ALA A 11 -29.93 -11.21 -5.13
C ALA A 11 -28.62 -10.51 -4.73
N THR A 12 -28.25 -9.42 -5.41
CA THR A 12 -27.03 -8.65 -5.10
C THR A 12 -27.11 -7.96 -3.74
N VAL A 13 -28.25 -7.38 -3.38
CA VAL A 13 -28.46 -6.78 -2.06
C VAL A 13 -28.35 -7.85 -0.96
N GLY A 14 -28.94 -9.02 -1.16
CA GLY A 14 -28.83 -10.15 -0.22
C GLY A 14 -27.38 -10.62 -0.03
N LEU A 15 -26.60 -10.67 -1.12
CA LEU A 15 -25.19 -11.04 -1.08
C LEU A 15 -24.36 -10.06 -0.24
N VAL A 16 -24.56 -8.75 -0.42
CA VAL A 16 -23.81 -7.76 0.35
C VAL A 16 -24.17 -7.77 1.84
N PHE A 17 -25.45 -7.93 2.18
CA PHE A 17 -25.86 -8.08 3.58
C PHE A 17 -25.19 -9.30 4.25
N TYR A 18 -25.10 -10.42 3.53
CA TYR A 18 -24.43 -11.62 4.02
C TYR A 18 -22.92 -11.39 4.25
N GLN A 19 -22.24 -10.75 3.30
CA GLN A 19 -20.82 -10.42 3.42
C GLN A 19 -20.55 -9.44 4.56
N HIS A 20 -21.43 -8.46 4.78
CA HIS A 20 -21.33 -7.52 5.91
C HIS A 20 -21.56 -8.20 7.27
N PHE A 21 -22.44 -9.21 7.33
CA PHE A 21 -22.64 -10.00 8.54
C PHE A 21 -21.40 -10.84 8.89
N VAL A 22 -20.79 -11.49 7.89
CA VAL A 22 -19.54 -12.26 8.06
C VAL A 22 -18.38 -11.34 8.46
N LYS A 23 -18.39 -10.09 7.97
CA LYS A 23 -17.40 -9.07 8.33
C LYS A 23 -17.34 -8.78 9.82
N ASN A 24 -18.49 -8.58 10.46
CA ASN A 24 -18.55 -8.18 11.86
C ASN A 24 -18.18 -9.30 12.85
N LYS A 25 -18.05 -10.56 12.40
CA LYS A 25 -17.71 -11.70 13.28
C LYS A 25 -16.22 -12.01 13.38
N THR A 26 -15.39 -11.49 12.48
CA THR A 26 -14.05 -12.05 12.24
C THR A 26 -12.90 -11.08 12.48
N GLY A 27 -13.14 -9.76 12.48
CA GLY A 27 -12.12 -8.75 12.84
C GLY A 27 -10.86 -8.72 11.96
N SER A 28 -10.87 -9.42 10.83
CA SER A 28 -9.69 -9.59 9.98
C SER A 28 -9.42 -8.37 9.10
N LEU A 29 -8.15 -8.02 8.92
CA LEU A 29 -7.66 -6.95 8.05
C LEU A 29 -8.07 -7.19 6.58
N ALA A 30 -7.99 -8.45 6.11
CA ALA A 30 -8.46 -8.85 4.79
C ALA A 30 -9.97 -8.57 4.60
N ILE A 31 -10.74 -8.78 5.66
CA ILE A 31 -12.20 -8.59 5.68
C ILE A 31 -12.58 -7.10 5.78
N THR A 32 -11.68 -6.25 6.30
CA THR A 32 -11.86 -4.79 6.30
C THR A 32 -11.64 -4.19 4.91
N ALA A 33 -10.62 -4.68 4.19
CA ALA A 33 -10.38 -4.31 2.79
C ALA A 33 -11.57 -4.72 1.90
N ASP A 34 -12.04 -5.96 2.04
CA ASP A 34 -13.23 -6.46 1.32
C ASP A 34 -14.48 -5.65 1.64
N ALA A 35 -14.66 -5.21 2.89
CA ALA A 35 -15.84 -4.44 3.27
C ALA A 35 -15.91 -3.03 2.67
N MET A 36 -14.77 -2.40 2.39
CA MET A 36 -14.76 -1.12 1.67
C MET A 36 -15.15 -1.32 0.20
N HIS A 37 -14.71 -2.43 -0.41
CA HIS A 37 -15.14 -2.86 -1.74
C HIS A 37 -16.65 -3.10 -1.78
N TYR A 38 -17.22 -3.84 -0.82
CA TYR A 38 -18.66 -4.10 -0.76
C TYR A 38 -19.53 -2.86 -0.53
N LYS A 39 -19.08 -1.87 0.24
CA LYS A 39 -19.80 -0.60 0.39
C LYS A 39 -19.94 0.13 -0.94
N THR A 40 -18.90 0.09 -1.74
CA THR A 40 -18.85 0.71 -3.07
C THR A 40 -19.83 0.00 -4.02
N ASP A 41 -19.84 -1.32 -3.99
CA ASP A 41 -20.79 -2.13 -4.78
C ASP A 41 -22.26 -1.90 -4.38
N VAL A 42 -22.57 -1.76 -3.09
CA VAL A 42 -23.94 -1.42 -2.64
C VAL A 42 -24.36 -0.07 -3.17
N LEU A 43 -23.50 0.94 -3.05
CA LEU A 43 -23.79 2.29 -3.51
C LEU A 43 -24.10 2.28 -5.01
N VAL A 44 -23.27 1.59 -5.81
CA VAL A 44 -23.47 1.44 -7.25
C VAL A 44 -24.80 0.76 -7.57
N ASN A 45 -25.13 -0.35 -6.89
CA ASN A 45 -26.40 -1.05 -7.11
C ASN A 45 -27.63 -0.21 -6.73
N VAL A 46 -27.56 0.56 -5.64
CA VAL A 46 -28.63 1.46 -5.21
C VAL A 46 -28.83 2.60 -6.22
N VAL A 47 -27.75 3.19 -6.71
CA VAL A 47 -27.81 4.27 -7.72
C VAL A 47 -28.42 3.77 -9.03
N VAL A 48 -28.00 2.60 -9.53
CA VAL A 48 -28.55 2.00 -10.76
C VAL A 48 -30.02 1.61 -10.58
N ALA A 49 -30.38 0.98 -9.47
CA ALA A 49 -31.77 0.61 -9.17
C ALA A 49 -32.68 1.85 -9.09
N GLY A 50 -32.20 2.93 -8.46
CA GLY A 50 -32.89 4.22 -8.41
C GLY A 50 -33.08 4.85 -9.79
N ALA A 51 -32.09 4.76 -10.68
CA ALA A 51 -32.19 5.27 -12.05
C ALA A 51 -33.22 4.51 -12.89
N VAL A 52 -33.25 3.17 -12.78
CA VAL A 52 -34.24 2.34 -13.49
C VAL A 52 -35.65 2.63 -12.98
N ALA A 53 -35.84 2.71 -11.66
CA ALA A 53 -37.14 3.05 -11.06
C ALA A 53 -37.60 4.47 -11.44
N GLY A 54 -36.70 5.45 -11.38
CA GLY A 54 -36.97 6.83 -11.78
C GLY A 54 -37.36 6.95 -13.26
N THR A 55 -36.66 6.22 -14.14
CA THR A 55 -36.97 6.18 -15.58
C THR A 55 -38.35 5.57 -15.83
N ALA A 56 -38.71 4.49 -15.11
CA ALA A 56 -40.00 3.83 -15.22
C ALA A 56 -41.17 4.72 -14.75
N MET A 57 -40.97 5.53 -13.70
CA MET A 57 -42.00 6.41 -13.14
C MET A 57 -42.16 7.72 -13.92
N THR A 58 -41.08 8.27 -14.46
CA THR A 58 -41.08 9.60 -15.11
C THR A 58 -41.14 9.54 -16.63
N GLY A 59 -40.86 8.39 -17.25
CA GLY A 59 -40.82 8.21 -18.70
C GLY A 59 -39.59 8.83 -19.39
N LEU A 60 -38.66 9.44 -18.65
CA LEU A 60 -37.45 10.06 -19.17
C LEU A 60 -36.42 8.99 -19.58
N ARG A 61 -36.52 8.52 -20.83
CA ARG A 61 -35.61 7.50 -21.41
C ARG A 61 -34.13 7.86 -21.43
N TRP A 62 -33.76 9.14 -21.27
CA TRP A 62 -32.36 9.60 -21.23
C TRP A 62 -31.71 9.52 -19.84
N LEU A 63 -32.51 9.30 -18.79
CA LEU A 63 -32.01 9.20 -17.41
C LEU A 63 -31.13 7.95 -17.22
N ASP A 64 -31.56 6.82 -17.79
CA ASP A 64 -30.87 5.54 -17.72
C ASP A 64 -29.45 5.56 -18.32
N PRO A 65 -29.22 6.00 -19.58
CA PRO A 65 -27.86 6.10 -20.13
C PRO A 65 -27.00 7.15 -19.43
N LEU A 66 -27.59 8.22 -18.88
CA LEU A 66 -26.84 9.24 -18.13
C LEU A 66 -26.33 8.68 -16.80
N VAL A 67 -27.19 8.03 -16.02
CA VAL A 67 -26.78 7.43 -14.75
C VAL A 67 -25.87 6.23 -14.98
N GLY A 68 -26.17 5.39 -15.97
CA GLY A 68 -25.30 4.28 -16.36
C GLY A 68 -23.90 4.75 -16.78
N GLY A 69 -23.80 5.84 -17.54
CA GLY A 69 -22.53 6.45 -17.91
C GLY A 69 -21.75 7.00 -16.70
N ALA A 70 -22.44 7.66 -15.77
CA ALA A 70 -21.83 8.17 -14.54
C ALA A 70 -21.29 7.02 -13.66
N VAL A 71 -22.04 5.94 -13.52
CA VAL A 71 -21.63 4.73 -12.81
C VAL A 71 -20.44 4.07 -13.49
N ALA A 72 -20.46 3.93 -14.82
CA ALA A 72 -19.35 3.34 -15.58
C ALA A 72 -18.06 4.14 -15.37
N LEU A 73 -18.12 5.48 -15.42
CA LEU A 73 -16.96 6.33 -15.17
C LEU A 73 -16.41 6.16 -13.75
N TYR A 74 -17.30 6.09 -12.75
CA TYR A 74 -16.94 5.84 -11.37
C TYR A 74 -16.24 4.47 -11.20
N LEU A 75 -16.79 3.41 -11.79
CA LEU A 75 -16.18 2.07 -11.74
C LEU A 75 -14.81 2.03 -12.41
N VAL A 76 -14.66 2.65 -13.59
CA VAL A 76 -13.37 2.73 -14.29
C VAL A 76 -12.35 3.48 -13.46
N SER A 77 -12.73 4.58 -12.82
CA SER A 77 -11.82 5.36 -11.96
C SER A 77 -11.33 4.55 -10.75
N GLY A 78 -12.22 3.77 -10.13
CA GLY A 78 -11.86 2.88 -9.02
C GLY A 78 -10.95 1.74 -9.47
N ALA A 79 -11.29 1.08 -10.59
CA ALA A 79 -10.48 0.01 -11.16
C ALA A 79 -9.08 0.50 -11.55
N TRP A 80 -8.97 1.71 -12.11
CA TRP A 80 -7.68 2.33 -12.42
C TRP A 80 -6.82 2.54 -11.17
N GLY A 81 -7.40 3.05 -10.08
CA GLY A 81 -6.70 3.24 -8.82
C GLY A 81 -6.15 1.93 -8.24
N ILE A 82 -6.97 0.87 -8.25
CA ILE A 82 -6.56 -0.47 -7.79
C ILE A 82 -5.44 -1.02 -8.67
N ALA A 83 -5.57 -0.92 -9.99
CA ALA A 83 -4.56 -1.40 -10.92
C ALA A 83 -3.21 -0.70 -10.71
N MET A 84 -3.21 0.62 -10.55
CA MET A 84 -1.98 1.38 -10.27
C MET A 84 -1.35 0.98 -8.93
N HIS A 85 -2.14 0.79 -7.88
CA HIS A 85 -1.63 0.32 -6.59
C HIS A 85 -1.03 -1.09 -6.70
N SER A 86 -1.67 -2.01 -7.41
CA SER A 86 -1.13 -3.35 -7.64
C SER A 86 0.18 -3.32 -8.44
N LEU A 87 0.28 -2.43 -9.44
CA LEU A 87 1.53 -2.23 -10.17
C LEU A 87 2.63 -1.66 -9.27
N ASP A 88 2.32 -0.70 -8.41
CA ASP A 88 3.27 -0.15 -7.44
C ASP A 88 3.84 -1.24 -6.52
N VAL A 89 3.00 -2.17 -6.05
CA VAL A 89 3.43 -3.34 -5.25
C VAL A 89 4.29 -4.30 -6.07
N LEU A 90 3.87 -4.65 -7.29
CA LEU A 90 4.60 -5.60 -8.15
C LEU A 90 5.95 -5.08 -8.63
N LEU A 91 6.10 -3.76 -8.76
CA LEU A 91 7.32 -3.10 -9.18
C LEU A 91 8.26 -2.77 -8.02
N ASP A 92 7.96 -3.25 -6.80
CA ASP A 92 8.72 -2.96 -5.58
C ASP A 92 8.98 -1.45 -5.40
N LYS A 93 7.94 -0.64 -5.63
CA LYS A 93 8.06 0.82 -5.53
C LYS A 93 8.49 1.24 -4.13
N GLU A 94 9.44 2.17 -4.09
CA GLU A 94 9.94 2.72 -2.84
C GLU A 94 8.82 3.40 -2.03
N ILE A 95 8.91 3.26 -0.70
CA ILE A 95 8.00 3.93 0.22
C ILE A 95 8.26 5.45 0.22
N PRO A 96 7.34 6.29 0.75
CA PRO A 96 7.52 7.73 0.77
C PRO A 96 8.86 8.15 1.36
N GLU A 97 9.52 9.11 0.70
CA GLU A 97 10.86 9.56 1.09
C GLU A 97 10.91 10.14 2.52
N VAL A 98 9.79 10.63 3.03
CA VAL A 98 9.66 11.06 4.44
C VAL A 98 9.89 9.89 5.40
N ASP A 99 9.31 8.74 5.11
CA ASP A 99 9.44 7.53 5.93
C ASP A 99 10.83 6.92 5.78
N ARG A 100 11.40 6.91 4.56
CA ARG A 100 12.79 6.49 4.32
C ARG A 100 13.79 7.31 5.13
N ARG A 101 13.65 8.63 5.14
CA ARG A 101 14.49 9.51 5.98
C ARG A 101 14.32 9.19 7.45
N ARG A 102 13.09 8.95 7.90
CA ARG A 102 12.82 8.61 9.30
C ARG A 102 13.49 7.29 9.71
N ILE A 103 13.47 6.27 8.86
CA ILE A 103 14.19 5.00 9.09
C ILE A 103 15.70 5.26 9.21
N ARG A 104 16.27 6.04 8.28
CA ARG A 104 17.69 6.42 8.31
C ARG A 104 18.04 7.14 9.61
N ASP A 105 17.24 8.11 10.02
CA ASP A 105 17.51 8.91 11.21
C ASP A 105 17.44 8.07 12.50
N ILE A 106 16.49 7.13 12.58
CA ILE A 106 16.39 6.17 13.69
C ILE A 106 17.62 5.26 13.73
N ALA A 107 17.99 4.66 12.58
CA ALA A 107 19.11 3.74 12.51
C ALA A 107 20.44 4.42 12.86
N LYS A 108 20.65 5.66 12.40
CA LYS A 108 21.86 6.46 12.69
C LYS A 108 21.89 7.05 14.09
N ALA A 109 20.79 7.00 14.86
CA ALA A 109 20.77 7.50 16.23
C ALA A 109 21.50 6.56 17.21
N HIS A 110 21.71 5.30 16.83
CA HIS A 110 22.42 4.34 17.67
C HIS A 110 23.92 4.72 17.78
N PRO A 111 24.50 4.82 19.00
CA PRO A 111 25.86 5.35 19.19
C PRO A 111 26.98 4.59 18.47
N GLU A 112 26.80 3.28 18.29
CA GLU A 112 27.79 2.39 17.68
C GLU A 112 27.68 2.32 16.15
N VAL A 113 26.67 2.97 15.56
CA VAL A 113 26.50 3.04 14.11
C VAL A 113 27.37 4.16 13.54
N LEU A 114 28.34 3.76 12.70
CA LEU A 114 29.32 4.66 12.10
C LEU A 114 28.89 5.13 10.70
N GLY A 115 28.02 4.36 10.04
CA GLY A 115 27.53 4.65 8.69
C GLY A 115 26.22 3.94 8.36
N PHE A 116 25.57 4.40 7.30
CA PHE A 116 24.29 3.87 6.81
C PHE A 116 24.22 4.10 5.30
N HIS A 117 23.94 3.06 4.54
CA HIS A 117 23.80 3.13 3.08
C HIS A 117 22.91 2.01 2.52
N ASP A 118 22.65 2.10 1.21
CA ASP A 118 21.87 1.13 0.42
C ASP A 118 20.48 0.83 1.01
N LEU A 119 19.75 1.88 1.41
CA LEU A 119 18.38 1.74 1.88
C LEU A 119 17.42 1.40 0.75
N ARG A 120 16.95 0.15 0.77
CA ARG A 120 15.90 -0.37 -0.10
C ARG A 120 14.65 -0.59 0.72
N THR A 121 13.55 -0.08 0.20
CA THR A 121 12.25 -0.18 0.86
C THR A 121 11.20 -0.54 -0.16
N ARG A 122 10.26 -1.40 0.21
CA ARG A 122 9.08 -1.69 -0.61
C ARG A 122 7.90 -2.00 0.29
N PHE A 123 6.71 -2.04 -0.30
CA PHE A 123 5.49 -2.49 0.38
C PHE A 123 5.07 -3.86 -0.15
N SER A 124 4.87 -4.83 0.75
CA SER A 124 4.52 -6.21 0.40
C SER A 124 3.07 -6.56 0.74
N GLY A 125 2.16 -5.61 0.57
CA GLY A 125 0.73 -5.78 0.83
C GLY A 125 0.33 -5.81 2.32
N SER A 126 1.03 -6.56 3.16
CA SER A 126 0.77 -6.66 4.61
C SER A 126 1.62 -5.74 5.47
N GLY A 127 2.70 -5.17 4.93
CA GLY A 127 3.63 -4.32 5.68
C GLY A 127 4.79 -3.82 4.81
N TYR A 128 5.63 -2.96 5.39
CA TYR A 128 6.87 -2.53 4.76
C TYR A 128 7.94 -3.60 4.87
N ILE A 129 8.74 -3.75 3.80
CA ILE A 129 9.99 -4.49 3.83
C ILE A 129 11.10 -3.46 3.69
N VAL A 130 12.03 -3.47 4.64
CA VAL A 130 13.10 -2.48 4.79
C VAL A 130 14.43 -3.22 4.84
N GLN A 131 15.33 -2.88 3.94
CA GLN A 131 16.66 -3.47 3.85
C GLN A 131 17.69 -2.37 3.76
N PHE A 132 18.75 -2.44 4.55
CA PHE A 132 19.82 -1.46 4.52
C PHE A 132 21.09 -2.02 5.14
N HIS A 133 22.19 -1.29 4.92
CA HIS A 133 23.49 -1.62 5.46
C HIS A 133 23.84 -0.67 6.59
N LEU A 134 24.44 -1.20 7.66
CA LEU A 134 25.01 -0.42 8.76
C LEU A 134 26.51 -0.60 8.80
N GLU A 135 27.26 0.49 8.80
CA GLU A 135 28.71 0.43 9.03
C GLU A 135 28.99 0.44 10.54
N LEU A 136 29.69 -0.58 11.02
CA LEU A 136 30.09 -0.77 12.41
C LEU A 136 31.62 -0.86 12.52
N ASP A 137 32.16 -0.80 13.74
CA ASP A 137 33.60 -0.97 13.95
C ASP A 137 34.04 -2.40 13.59
N ALA A 138 35.13 -2.53 12.82
CA ALA A 138 35.63 -3.82 12.33
C ALA A 138 36.16 -4.75 13.43
N GLY A 139 36.44 -4.22 14.62
CA GLY A 139 36.84 -4.99 15.80
C GLY A 139 35.66 -5.52 16.62
N THR A 140 34.44 -5.10 16.33
CA THR A 140 33.22 -5.55 17.02
C THR A 140 33.03 -7.04 16.79
N SER A 141 32.75 -7.80 17.86
CA SER A 141 32.46 -9.21 17.71
C SER A 141 31.15 -9.43 16.95
N LEU A 142 30.96 -10.61 16.36
CA LEU A 142 29.70 -10.95 15.69
C LEU A 142 28.51 -10.91 16.66
N HIS A 143 28.73 -11.24 17.93
CA HIS A 143 27.71 -11.21 18.96
C HIS A 143 27.27 -9.78 19.29
N GLU A 144 28.22 -8.89 19.56
CA GLU A 144 27.95 -7.46 19.82
C GLU A 144 27.29 -6.80 18.60
N THR A 145 27.76 -7.14 17.39
CA THR A 145 27.11 -6.71 16.14
C THR A 145 25.63 -7.09 16.14
N HIS A 146 25.30 -8.35 16.43
CA HIS A 146 23.91 -8.79 16.46
C HIS A 146 23.07 -8.03 17.51
N GLU A 147 23.62 -7.76 18.69
CA GLU A 147 22.95 -6.98 19.73
C GLU A 147 22.68 -5.53 19.29
N ILE A 148 23.59 -4.91 18.54
CA ILE A 148 23.41 -3.57 17.95
C ILE A 148 22.28 -3.60 16.92
N LEU A 149 22.28 -4.61 16.04
CA LEU A 149 21.24 -4.76 15.01
C LEU A 149 19.85 -4.92 15.66
N ASP A 150 19.72 -5.79 16.66
CA ASP A 150 18.45 -6.00 17.39
C ASP A 150 17.94 -4.71 18.04
N GLN A 151 18.83 -3.90 18.61
CA GLN A 151 18.47 -2.60 19.19
C GLN A 151 17.97 -1.62 18.13
N VAL A 152 18.64 -1.55 16.98
CA VAL A 152 18.21 -0.70 15.86
C VAL A 152 16.86 -1.17 15.32
N GLU A 153 16.67 -2.47 15.11
CA GLU A 153 15.39 -3.04 14.68
C GLU A 153 14.26 -2.70 15.64
N ALA A 154 14.49 -2.84 16.96
CA ALA A 154 13.52 -2.52 17.98
C ALA A 154 13.10 -1.04 17.97
N GLU A 155 14.03 -0.11 17.75
CA GLU A 155 13.70 1.32 17.63
C GLU A 155 12.89 1.62 16.36
N ILE A 156 13.19 0.95 15.25
CA ILE A 156 12.41 1.09 14.01
C ILE A 156 10.99 0.56 14.21
N TRP A 157 10.82 -0.60 14.85
CA TRP A 157 9.49 -1.19 15.13
C TRP A 157 8.60 -0.34 16.02
N LYS A 158 9.15 0.51 16.89
CA LYS A 158 8.34 1.46 17.68
C LYS A 158 7.60 2.48 16.80
N VAL A 159 8.15 2.78 15.62
CA VAL A 159 7.60 3.76 14.68
C VAL A 159 6.86 3.08 13.54
N PHE A 160 7.39 1.97 13.04
CA PHE A 160 6.85 1.18 11.94
C PHE A 160 6.51 -0.22 12.45
N PRO A 161 5.36 -0.39 13.14
CA PRO A 161 4.95 -1.72 13.59
C PRO A 161 4.74 -2.65 12.39
N ASP A 162 5.02 -3.94 12.58
CA ASP A 162 4.80 -5.00 11.59
C ASP A 162 5.59 -4.87 10.27
N CYS A 163 6.69 -4.10 10.24
CA CYS A 163 7.61 -4.11 9.11
C CYS A 163 8.63 -5.26 9.21
N GLU A 164 8.98 -5.84 8.07
CA GLU A 164 10.10 -6.77 7.94
C GLU A 164 11.38 -5.96 7.74
N ILE A 165 12.39 -6.19 8.58
CA ILE A 165 13.68 -5.49 8.53
C ILE A 165 14.78 -6.52 8.28
N ILE A 166 15.69 -6.22 7.37
CA ILE A 166 16.91 -7.00 7.15
C ILE A 166 18.08 -6.02 7.13
N ILE A 167 18.97 -6.15 8.11
CA ILE A 167 20.15 -5.29 8.21
C ILE A 167 21.40 -6.08 7.85
N HIS A 168 22.18 -5.57 6.91
CA HIS A 168 23.51 -6.10 6.60
C HIS A 168 24.59 -5.30 7.38
N PRO A 169 25.32 -5.93 8.32
CA PRO A 169 26.41 -5.25 9.00
C PRO A 169 27.67 -5.24 8.13
N ASP A 170 28.17 -4.04 7.83
CA ASP A 170 29.42 -3.80 7.10
C ASP A 170 30.51 -3.28 8.04
N PRO A 171 31.76 -3.71 7.91
CA PRO A 171 32.85 -3.07 8.64
C PRO A 171 33.17 -1.70 8.04
N LEU A 172 33.41 -0.70 8.90
CA LEU A 172 33.77 0.65 8.48
C LEU A 172 34.99 0.65 7.54
N GLY A 173 34.88 1.35 6.41
CA GLY A 173 35.99 1.56 5.47
C GLY A 173 36.22 0.42 4.48
N PHE A 174 35.35 -0.60 4.44
CA PHE A 174 35.37 -1.58 3.36
C PHE A 174 34.82 -0.96 2.07
N ALA A 175 35.64 -0.93 1.02
CA ALA A 175 35.26 -0.37 -0.27
C ALA A 175 34.39 -1.36 -1.05
N GLU A 176 33.09 -1.33 -0.83
CA GLU A 176 32.13 -2.06 -1.65
C GLU A 176 31.62 -1.25 -2.84
N ARG A 177 31.17 -1.97 -3.87
CA ARG A 177 30.51 -1.36 -5.03
C ARG A 177 29.10 -0.95 -4.59
N ARG A 178 28.99 0.27 -4.05
CA ARG A 178 27.71 0.82 -3.58
C ARG A 178 26.74 1.03 -4.74
N ASP A 179 25.55 0.50 -4.60
CA ASP A 179 24.48 0.78 -5.55
C ASP A 179 24.01 2.24 -5.36
N ASN A 180 23.90 2.97 -6.48
CA ASN A 180 23.70 4.42 -6.49
C ASN A 180 22.21 4.85 -6.36
N PHE A 181 21.39 4.05 -5.69
CA PHE A 181 19.94 4.25 -5.59
C PHE A 181 19.53 5.51 -4.80
N GLU A 182 20.43 6.08 -3.99
CA GLU A 182 20.16 7.26 -3.16
C GLU A 182 20.31 8.61 -3.88
N LYS A 183 20.69 8.67 -5.17
CA LYS A 183 20.85 9.97 -5.83
C LYS A 183 19.48 10.66 -5.96
N PRO A 184 19.29 11.85 -5.36
CA PRO A 184 18.13 12.67 -5.67
C PRO A 184 18.13 12.93 -7.18
N ALA A 185 16.95 12.85 -7.81
CA ALA A 185 16.73 13.10 -9.24
C ALA A 185 17.34 14.44 -9.76
N ALA A 186 17.77 15.33 -8.87
CA ALA A 186 18.44 16.59 -9.17
C ALA A 186 19.81 16.45 -9.87
N ILE A 187 20.54 15.34 -9.75
CA ILE A 187 21.91 15.23 -10.33
C ILE A 187 21.88 14.81 -11.81
N LEU A 188 20.79 14.19 -12.30
CA LEU A 188 20.67 13.81 -13.72
C LEU A 188 20.37 15.00 -14.64
N ALA A 189 20.08 16.19 -14.09
CA ALA A 189 19.85 17.41 -14.87
C ALA A 189 21.11 18.25 -15.11
N SER A 190 22.26 17.94 -14.48
CA SER A 190 23.47 18.77 -14.55
C SER A 190 24.68 18.10 -15.23
N SER A 191 24.55 16.88 -15.75
CA SER A 191 25.64 16.20 -16.49
C SER A 191 25.44 16.19 -18.01
N GLY A 192 24.58 17.07 -18.53
CA GLY A 192 24.33 17.26 -19.96
C GLY A 192 24.85 18.60 -20.49
N GLY A 193 26.03 19.04 -20.05
CA GLY A 193 26.72 20.25 -20.51
C GLY A 193 28.11 19.91 -21.02
#